data_AF-A0A258BQG6-F1
#
_entry.id   AF-A0A258BQG6-F1
#
_cell.length_a   1.000
_cell.length_b   1.000
_cell.length_c   1.000
_cell.angle_alpha   90.00
_cell.angle_beta   90.00
_cell.angle_gamma   90.00
#
_symmetry.space_group_name_H-M   'P 1'
#
loop_
_entity.id
_entity.type
_entity.pdbx_description
1 polymer ?
#
loop_
_entity_poly.entity_id
_entity_poly.type
_entity_poly.pdbx_seq_one_letter_code
_entity_poly.pdbx_strand_id
1 'polypeptide(L)'
;MPAETETENQHKDRFHIRFHRKAKHHYYRVMPDKKHHRVLIWVVFFVVSGIIAAQLLYPPDRALPFAHIDGQRVSWQQENEIMAHAEERFQATKLKLTIEGGVSREYPLATAGAHIEADQIAKAVTDYPFWQRYIPFSVLMPRSYHSHESVSFTPSVLKTFSDKAGNELGYAPEDARLQIKDGVLEAHREKSGRTVETTRLAERIKEIAAADGRTTTLTVPSRLVAPATTADSLQEVRVQAERALAIPLTLTADGKTFTPSSAERASWLLLGEGEGGKTELRF
;
A
#
# COMPACT_ATOMS: atom_id res chain seq x y z
N MET A 1 4.80 46.95 21.00
CA MET A 1 4.88 47.06 19.52
C MET A 1 3.66 46.39 18.89
N PRO A 2 2.54 47.12 18.80
CA PRO A 2 1.64 47.01 17.64
C PRO A 2 1.05 48.40 17.30
N ALA A 3 1.59 49.10 16.31
CA ALA A 3 1.02 50.39 15.89
C ALA A 3 1.09 50.66 14.38
N GLU A 4 1.76 49.80 13.60
CA GLU A 4 1.95 50.02 12.16
C GLU A 4 0.94 49.28 11.26
N THR A 5 0.13 48.37 11.79
CA THR A 5 -0.80 47.56 10.97
C THR A 5 -2.19 48.18 10.77
N GLU A 6 -2.59 49.17 11.58
CA GLU A 6 -3.92 49.81 11.47
C GLU A 6 -3.97 50.94 10.44
N THR A 7 -2.86 51.67 10.26
CA THR A 7 -2.80 52.84 9.36
C THR A 7 -2.69 52.42 7.88
N GLU A 8 -2.02 51.31 7.56
CA GLU A 8 -1.90 50.82 6.19
C GLU A 8 -3.22 50.24 5.66
N ASN A 9 -3.96 49.50 6.49
CA ASN A 9 -5.27 48.96 6.14
C ASN A 9 -6.32 50.06 5.98
N GLN A 10 -6.33 51.08 6.84
CA GLN A 10 -7.22 52.24 6.64
C GLN A 10 -6.90 53.02 5.36
N HIS A 11 -5.63 53.05 4.93
CA HIS A 11 -5.24 53.80 3.74
C HIS A 11 -5.64 53.07 2.45
N LYS A 12 -5.47 51.73 2.39
CA LYS A 12 -5.92 50.89 1.27
C LYS A 12 -7.44 50.88 1.13
N ASP A 13 -8.19 50.78 2.23
CA ASP A 13 -9.66 50.83 2.20
C ASP A 13 -10.18 52.19 1.72
N ARG A 14 -9.59 53.30 2.19
CA ARG A 14 -9.98 54.65 1.73
C ARG A 14 -9.67 54.87 0.25
N PHE A 15 -8.62 54.25 -0.29
CA PHE A 15 -8.27 54.35 -1.71
C PHE A 15 -9.24 53.57 -2.58
N HIS A 16 -9.53 52.31 -2.24
CA HIS A 16 -10.50 51.49 -2.99
C HIS A 16 -11.92 52.09 -2.97
N ILE A 17 -12.36 52.61 -1.82
CA ILE A 17 -13.69 53.26 -1.69
C ILE A 17 -13.76 54.56 -2.52
N ARG A 18 -12.71 55.39 -2.54
CA ARG A 18 -12.68 56.63 -3.33
C ARG A 18 -12.60 56.36 -4.83
N PHE A 19 -11.86 55.34 -5.26
CA PHE A 19 -11.76 54.99 -6.68
C PHE A 19 -13.10 54.44 -7.21
N HIS A 20 -13.75 53.54 -6.46
CA HIS A 20 -15.09 53.06 -6.81
C HIS A 20 -16.13 54.17 -6.85
N ARG A 21 -16.07 55.14 -5.92
CA ARG A 21 -17.04 56.26 -5.87
C ARG A 21 -16.84 57.25 -7.03
N LYS A 22 -15.60 57.52 -7.45
CA LYS A 22 -15.30 58.38 -8.61
C LYS A 22 -15.62 57.71 -9.95
N ALA A 23 -15.29 56.42 -10.11
CA ALA A 23 -15.64 55.66 -11.31
C ALA A 23 -17.17 55.55 -11.48
N LYS A 24 -17.92 55.28 -10.40
CA LYS A 24 -19.39 55.35 -10.40
C LYS A 24 -19.87 56.74 -10.80
N HIS A 25 -19.41 57.81 -10.14
CA HIS A 25 -19.89 59.17 -10.40
C HIS A 25 -19.63 59.67 -11.83
N HIS A 26 -18.52 59.29 -12.44
CA HIS A 26 -18.24 59.70 -13.82
C HIS A 26 -19.07 58.89 -14.83
N TYR A 27 -19.29 57.60 -14.57
CA TYR A 27 -20.09 56.72 -15.42
C TYR A 27 -21.60 57.04 -15.35
N TYR A 28 -22.12 57.41 -14.16
CA TYR A 28 -23.53 57.79 -13.95
C TYR A 28 -23.89 59.19 -14.47
N ARG A 29 -22.90 60.07 -14.72
CA ARG A 29 -23.17 61.45 -15.19
C ARG A 29 -23.32 61.56 -16.71
N VAL A 30 -22.80 60.58 -17.47
CA VAL A 30 -22.67 60.66 -18.93
C VAL A 30 -23.73 59.84 -19.68
N MET A 31 -24.43 58.90 -19.01
CA MET A 31 -25.50 58.11 -19.63
C MET A 31 -26.85 58.30 -18.91
N PRO A 32 -27.97 58.45 -19.65
CA PRO A 32 -29.31 58.51 -19.04
C PRO A 32 -29.72 57.15 -18.45
N ASP A 33 -30.37 57.16 -17.29
CA ASP A 33 -30.72 55.97 -16.48
C ASP A 33 -31.35 54.80 -17.26
N LYS A 34 -32.11 55.11 -18.32
CA LYS A 34 -32.80 54.13 -19.17
C LYS A 34 -31.88 53.32 -20.09
N LYS A 35 -30.60 53.70 -20.26
CA LYS A 35 -29.63 53.04 -21.16
C LYS A 35 -28.56 52.19 -20.45
N HIS A 36 -28.41 52.31 -19.13
CA HIS A 36 -27.40 51.56 -18.38
C HIS A 36 -27.59 50.05 -18.46
N HIS A 37 -28.83 49.58 -18.34
CA HIS A 37 -29.13 48.16 -18.42
C HIS A 37 -28.77 47.59 -19.81
N ARG A 38 -29.01 48.36 -20.88
CA ARG A 38 -28.66 47.95 -22.25
C ARG A 38 -27.15 47.86 -22.44
N VAL A 39 -26.38 48.84 -21.98
CA VAL A 39 -24.92 48.82 -22.08
C VAL A 39 -24.33 47.70 -21.22
N LEU A 40 -24.86 47.48 -20.02
CA LEU A 40 -24.42 46.37 -19.16
C LEU A 40 -24.70 45.01 -19.79
N ILE A 41 -25.88 44.82 -20.41
CA ILE A 41 -26.21 43.60 -21.17
C ILE A 41 -25.19 43.39 -22.30
N TRP A 42 -24.87 44.43 -23.09
CA TRP A 42 -23.90 44.31 -24.17
C TRP A 42 -22.49 44.00 -23.67
N VAL A 43 -22.05 44.62 -22.58
CA VAL A 43 -20.75 44.31 -21.96
C VAL A 43 -20.70 42.85 -21.51
N VAL A 44 -21.73 42.37 -20.80
CA VAL A 44 -21.80 40.96 -20.37
C VAL A 44 -21.82 40.03 -21.58
N PHE A 45 -22.58 40.36 -22.63
CA PHE A 45 -22.64 39.60 -23.86
C PHE A 45 -21.28 39.47 -24.53
N PHE A 46 -20.53 40.57 -24.69
CA PHE A 46 -19.19 40.53 -25.29
C PHE A 46 -18.18 39.78 -24.42
N VAL A 47 -18.26 39.91 -23.09
CA VAL A 47 -17.41 39.15 -22.16
C VAL A 47 -17.68 37.66 -22.29
N VAL A 48 -18.94 37.23 -22.21
CA VAL A 48 -19.33 35.82 -22.35
C VAL A 48 -18.96 35.28 -23.72
N SER A 49 -19.22 36.03 -24.80
CA SER A 49 -18.86 35.64 -26.16
C SER A 49 -17.34 35.50 -26.33
N GLY A 50 -16.57 36.42 -25.75
CA GLY A 50 -15.11 36.36 -25.76
C GLY A 50 -14.56 35.14 -25.00
N ILE A 51 -15.17 34.80 -23.85
CA ILE A 51 -14.82 33.61 -23.08
C ILE A 51 -15.12 32.33 -23.89
N ILE A 52 -16.31 32.22 -24.48
CA ILE A 52 -16.68 31.06 -25.32
C ILE A 52 -15.73 30.95 -26.53
N ALA A 53 -15.41 32.04 -27.19
CA ALA A 53 -14.45 32.04 -28.30
C ALA A 53 -13.07 31.54 -27.85
N ALA A 54 -12.58 31.98 -26.69
CA ALA A 54 -11.34 31.49 -26.11
C ALA A 54 -11.40 29.99 -25.75
N GLN A 55 -12.54 29.52 -25.21
CA GLN A 55 -12.75 28.11 -24.90
C GLN A 55 -12.80 27.22 -26.15
N LEU A 56 -13.37 27.72 -27.25
CA LEU A 56 -13.41 27.00 -28.53
C LEU A 56 -12.00 26.81 -29.13
N LEU A 57 -11.13 27.80 -28.94
CA LEU A 57 -9.72 27.75 -29.36
C LEU A 57 -8.82 26.95 -28.40
N TYR A 58 -9.38 26.39 -27.32
CA TYR A 58 -8.59 25.60 -26.38
C TYR A 58 -8.05 24.32 -27.04
N PRO A 59 -6.73 24.01 -26.91
CA PRO A 59 -6.11 22.86 -27.56
C PRO A 59 -6.73 21.55 -27.06
N PRO A 60 -7.07 20.60 -27.95
CA PRO A 60 -7.67 19.33 -27.55
C PRO A 60 -6.68 18.36 -26.89
N ASP A 61 -5.38 18.55 -27.10
CA ASP A 61 -4.27 17.71 -26.65
C ASP A 61 -3.74 18.08 -25.25
N ARG A 62 -4.36 19.04 -24.57
CA ARG A 62 -3.87 19.58 -23.30
C ARG A 62 -4.84 19.36 -22.16
N ALA A 63 -4.30 19.03 -20.99
CA ALA A 63 -5.07 18.89 -19.77
C ALA A 63 -5.67 20.22 -19.32
N LEU A 64 -6.92 20.15 -18.88
CA LEU A 64 -7.70 21.30 -18.46
C LEU A 64 -7.03 22.09 -17.31
N PRO A 65 -7.26 23.42 -17.24
CA PRO A 65 -6.93 24.21 -16.06
C PRO A 65 -7.41 23.55 -14.76
N PHE A 66 -6.55 23.54 -13.75
CA PHE A 66 -6.82 22.93 -12.44
C PHE A 66 -7.05 21.41 -12.48
N ALA A 67 -6.68 20.72 -13.57
CA ALA A 67 -6.63 19.27 -13.59
C ALA A 67 -5.57 18.72 -12.63
N HIS A 68 -5.91 17.66 -11.90
CA HIS A 68 -5.02 16.94 -10.99
C HIS A 68 -5.10 15.43 -11.23
N ILE A 69 -3.94 14.75 -11.13
CA ILE A 69 -3.81 13.30 -11.07
C ILE A 69 -3.14 12.94 -9.75
N ASP A 70 -3.80 12.14 -8.92
CA ASP A 70 -3.28 11.73 -7.59
C ASP A 70 -2.81 12.90 -6.71
N GLY A 71 -3.53 14.03 -6.81
CA GLY A 71 -3.22 15.27 -6.09
C GLY A 71 -2.12 16.13 -6.70
N GLN A 72 -1.46 15.67 -7.78
CA GLN A 72 -0.48 16.46 -8.52
C GLN A 72 -1.15 17.22 -9.66
N ARG A 73 -0.82 18.51 -9.77
CA ARG A 73 -1.38 19.37 -10.82
C ARG A 73 -0.77 19.01 -12.17
N VAL A 74 -1.61 18.71 -13.14
CA VAL A 74 -1.24 18.38 -14.53
C VAL A 74 -1.79 19.39 -15.54
N SER A 75 -2.24 20.55 -15.05
CA SER A 75 -2.85 21.58 -15.89
C SER A 75 -1.93 22.03 -17.02
N TRP A 76 -2.48 22.18 -18.23
CA TRP A 76 -1.79 22.61 -19.45
C TRP A 76 -0.72 21.65 -19.98
N GLN A 77 -0.49 20.52 -19.32
CA GLN A 77 0.40 19.47 -19.83
C GLN A 77 -0.21 18.82 -21.06
N GLN A 78 0.65 18.37 -21.97
CA GLN A 78 0.22 17.64 -23.14
C GLN A 78 -0.13 16.19 -22.79
N GLU A 79 -1.04 15.58 -23.56
CA GLU A 79 -1.47 14.20 -23.39
C GLU A 79 -0.28 13.22 -23.33
N ASN A 80 0.69 13.38 -24.23
CA ASN A 80 1.92 12.56 -24.27
C ASN A 80 2.81 12.73 -23.03
N GLU A 81 2.93 13.95 -22.48
CA GLU A 81 3.68 14.23 -21.25
C GLU A 81 3.01 13.54 -20.05
N ILE A 82 1.68 13.60 -19.99
CA ILE A 82 0.90 12.96 -18.94
C ILE A 82 1.05 11.44 -19.01
N MET A 83 0.97 10.85 -20.20
CA MET A 83 1.19 9.42 -20.42
C MET A 83 2.61 9.00 -19.98
N ALA A 84 3.64 9.76 -20.39
CA ALA A 84 5.02 9.48 -20.02
C ALA A 84 5.23 9.54 -18.50
N HIS A 85 4.67 10.56 -17.84
CA HIS A 85 4.73 10.68 -16.38
C HIS A 85 3.94 9.59 -15.66
N ALA A 86 2.81 9.15 -16.21
CA ALA A 86 2.03 8.04 -15.65
C ALA A 86 2.83 6.73 -15.72
N GLU A 87 3.50 6.47 -16.85
CA GLU A 87 4.36 5.30 -17.02
C GLU A 87 5.58 5.37 -16.08
N GLU A 88 6.24 6.52 -16.00
CA GLU A 88 7.38 6.73 -15.08
C GLU A 88 6.98 6.44 -13.62
N ARG A 89 5.81 6.93 -13.19
CA ARG A 89 5.28 6.65 -11.85
C ARG A 89 4.97 5.18 -11.67
N PHE A 90 4.34 4.54 -12.66
CA PHE A 90 4.08 3.11 -12.61
C PHE A 90 5.35 2.28 -12.42
N GLN A 91 6.43 2.62 -13.13
CA GLN A 91 7.73 1.96 -12.97
C GLN A 91 8.37 2.21 -11.60
N ALA A 92 8.10 3.38 -10.98
CA ALA A 92 8.56 3.70 -9.65
C ALA A 92 7.72 3.03 -8.53
N THR A 93 6.47 2.64 -8.81
CA THR A 93 5.57 2.04 -7.82
C THR A 93 6.06 0.66 -7.37
N LYS A 94 6.07 0.46 -6.05
CA LYS A 94 6.46 -0.80 -5.42
C LYS A 94 5.37 -1.30 -4.47
N LEU A 95 5.26 -2.61 -4.34
CA LEU A 95 4.45 -3.31 -3.36
C LEU A 95 5.34 -3.86 -2.26
N LYS A 96 5.12 -3.41 -1.03
CA LYS A 96 5.76 -3.96 0.17
C LYS A 96 4.82 -4.94 0.84
N LEU A 97 5.10 -6.23 0.69
CA LEU A 97 4.36 -7.31 1.29
C LEU A 97 4.93 -7.63 2.68
N THR A 98 4.11 -7.52 3.71
CA THR A 98 4.53 -7.79 5.09
C THR A 98 3.63 -8.84 5.70
N ILE A 99 4.23 -9.96 6.16
CA ILE A 99 3.50 -10.96 6.94
C ILE A 99 3.59 -10.63 8.42
N GLU A 100 2.49 -10.79 9.15
CA GLU A 100 2.45 -10.54 10.58
C GLU A 100 3.43 -11.46 11.32
N GLY A 101 4.30 -10.86 12.15
CA GLY A 101 5.32 -11.59 12.91
C GLY A 101 6.46 -12.17 12.08
N GLY A 102 6.56 -11.82 10.79
CA GLY A 102 7.59 -12.33 9.90
C GLY A 102 8.27 -11.27 9.06
N VAL A 103 8.78 -11.70 7.89
CA VAL A 103 9.60 -10.88 7.01
C VAL A 103 8.77 -9.97 6.11
N SER A 104 9.36 -8.84 5.73
CA SER A 104 8.80 -7.91 4.74
C SER A 104 9.63 -7.96 3.47
N ARG A 105 8.97 -7.94 2.31
CA ARG A 105 9.61 -7.97 0.99
C ARG A 105 9.01 -6.91 0.08
N GLU A 106 9.84 -6.30 -0.74
CA GLU A 106 9.42 -5.29 -1.72
C GLU A 106 9.53 -5.83 -3.13
N TYR A 107 8.49 -5.61 -3.93
CA TYR A 107 8.40 -6.04 -5.32
C TYR A 107 7.94 -4.86 -6.18
N PRO A 108 8.48 -4.66 -7.40
CA PRO A 108 7.90 -3.71 -8.34
C PRO A 108 6.47 -4.12 -8.70
N LEU A 109 5.54 -3.16 -8.82
CA LEU A 109 4.13 -3.46 -9.13
C LEU A 109 3.97 -4.23 -10.45
N ALA A 110 4.81 -3.93 -11.45
CA ALA A 110 4.85 -4.63 -12.73
C ALA A 110 5.09 -6.15 -12.60
N THR A 111 5.82 -6.60 -11.58
CA THR A 111 6.08 -8.04 -11.37
C THR A 111 4.85 -8.83 -10.95
N ALA A 112 3.83 -8.15 -10.43
CA ALA A 112 2.52 -8.73 -10.12
C ALA A 112 1.61 -8.83 -11.37
N GLY A 113 2.12 -8.48 -12.57
CA GLY A 113 1.35 -8.49 -13.81
C GLY A 113 0.42 -7.29 -13.96
N ALA A 114 0.68 -6.21 -13.23
CA ALA A 114 -0.01 -4.94 -13.40
C ALA A 114 0.40 -4.28 -14.72
N HIS A 115 -0.53 -3.59 -15.35
CA HIS A 115 -0.31 -2.66 -16.44
C HIS A 115 -1.16 -1.41 -16.23
N ILE A 116 -0.67 -0.28 -16.72
CA ILE A 116 -1.33 1.01 -16.62
C ILE A 116 -1.94 1.39 -17.96
N GLU A 117 -3.19 1.80 -17.94
CA GLU A 117 -3.88 2.35 -19.12
C GLU A 117 -3.59 3.85 -19.24
N ALA A 118 -2.35 4.21 -19.57
CA ALA A 118 -1.89 5.61 -19.59
C ALA A 118 -2.73 6.54 -20.48
N ASP A 119 -3.28 6.00 -21.58
CA ASP A 119 -4.22 6.69 -22.47
C ASP A 119 -5.52 7.08 -21.75
N GLN A 120 -6.07 6.20 -20.92
CA GLN A 120 -7.28 6.51 -20.13
C GLN A 120 -7.03 7.59 -19.09
N ILE A 121 -5.85 7.56 -18.45
CA ILE A 121 -5.44 8.58 -17.48
C ILE A 121 -5.34 9.94 -18.16
N ALA A 122 -4.68 10.01 -19.32
CA ALA A 122 -4.49 11.27 -20.03
C ALA A 122 -5.84 11.82 -20.53
N LYS A 123 -6.67 10.97 -21.15
CA LYS A 123 -8.02 11.34 -21.60
C LYS A 123 -8.92 11.82 -20.47
N ALA A 124 -8.82 11.23 -19.28
CA ALA A 124 -9.64 11.66 -18.13
C ALA A 124 -9.43 13.14 -17.74
N VAL A 125 -8.27 13.72 -18.08
CA VAL A 125 -7.92 15.11 -17.76
C VAL A 125 -7.82 16.04 -18.98
N THR A 126 -7.69 15.48 -20.19
CA THR A 126 -7.67 16.23 -21.46
C THR A 126 -9.03 16.29 -22.14
N ASP A 127 -9.94 15.34 -21.88
CA ASP A 127 -11.24 15.28 -22.57
C ASP A 127 -12.08 16.51 -22.24
N TYR A 128 -12.22 17.37 -23.26
CA TYR A 128 -13.04 18.57 -23.22
C TYR A 128 -14.05 18.56 -24.37
N PRO A 129 -15.19 17.88 -24.17
CA PRO A 129 -16.22 17.70 -25.19
C PRO A 129 -16.69 19.02 -25.80
N PHE A 130 -16.98 19.00 -27.10
CA PHE A 130 -17.33 20.20 -27.86
C PHE A 130 -18.53 20.96 -27.28
N TRP A 131 -19.56 20.26 -26.80
CA TRP A 131 -20.74 20.89 -26.20
C TRP A 131 -20.40 21.66 -24.91
N GLN A 132 -19.43 21.17 -24.13
CA GLN A 132 -19.02 21.79 -22.87
C GLN A 132 -18.35 23.15 -23.12
N ARG A 133 -17.76 23.36 -24.32
CA ARG A 133 -17.13 24.62 -24.73
C ARG A 133 -18.09 25.80 -24.86
N TYR A 134 -19.39 25.54 -25.03
CA TYR A 134 -20.42 26.58 -25.07
C TYR A 134 -20.85 27.07 -23.68
N ILE A 135 -20.48 26.34 -22.62
CA ILE A 135 -20.75 26.76 -21.25
C ILE A 135 -19.61 27.71 -20.81
N PRO A 136 -19.90 28.99 -20.54
CA PRO A 136 -18.87 29.93 -20.14
C PRO A 136 -18.19 29.46 -18.85
N PHE A 137 -16.86 29.60 -18.80
CA PHE A 137 -16.01 29.18 -17.68
C PHE A 137 -15.94 27.66 -17.41
N SER A 138 -16.56 26.81 -18.24
CA SER A 138 -16.51 25.36 -18.05
C SER A 138 -15.10 24.76 -18.12
N VAL A 139 -14.18 25.44 -18.83
CA VAL A 139 -12.76 25.06 -18.91
C VAL A 139 -12.04 25.18 -17.55
N LEU A 140 -12.60 25.97 -16.62
CA LEU A 140 -12.02 26.18 -15.28
C LEU A 140 -12.61 25.22 -14.23
N MET A 141 -13.54 24.34 -14.62
CA MET A 141 -14.08 23.34 -13.70
C MET A 141 -12.97 22.35 -13.33
N PRO A 142 -12.72 22.11 -12.04
CA PRO A 142 -11.65 21.21 -11.61
C PRO A 142 -11.93 19.79 -12.11
N ARG A 143 -10.87 19.13 -12.60
CA ARG A 143 -10.88 17.70 -12.91
C ARG A 143 -9.89 16.99 -11.99
N SER A 144 -10.34 15.94 -11.32
CA SER A 144 -9.47 15.10 -10.51
C SER A 144 -9.61 13.66 -10.99
N TYR A 145 -8.47 13.01 -11.21
CA TYR A 145 -8.41 11.60 -11.56
C TYR A 145 -7.52 10.82 -10.60
N HIS A 146 -7.92 9.58 -10.30
CA HIS A 146 -7.19 8.68 -9.41
C HIS A 146 -6.63 7.51 -10.22
N SER A 147 -5.31 7.29 -10.16
CA SER A 147 -4.66 6.26 -10.98
C SER A 147 -5.08 4.83 -10.66
N HIS A 148 -5.65 4.60 -9.47
CA HIS A 148 -6.20 3.30 -9.05
C HIS A 148 -7.20 2.72 -10.05
N GLU A 149 -7.99 3.57 -10.72
CA GLU A 149 -9.01 3.15 -11.69
C GLU A 149 -8.44 2.68 -13.04
N SER A 150 -7.17 2.99 -13.32
CA SER A 150 -6.47 2.68 -14.59
C SER A 150 -5.45 1.55 -14.48
N VAL A 151 -5.33 0.90 -13.31
CA VAL A 151 -4.44 -0.26 -13.14
C VAL A 151 -5.21 -1.54 -13.42
N SER A 152 -4.75 -2.26 -14.43
CA SER A 152 -5.30 -3.55 -14.83
C SER A 152 -4.27 -4.65 -14.61
N PHE A 153 -4.75 -5.90 -14.45
CA PHE A 153 -3.89 -7.03 -14.11
C PHE A 153 -4.09 -8.19 -15.06
N THR A 154 -2.98 -8.81 -15.46
CA THR A 154 -3.02 -10.10 -16.14
C THR A 154 -3.28 -11.22 -15.11
N PRO A 155 -4.44 -11.92 -15.16
CA PRO A 155 -4.84 -12.84 -14.09
C PRO A 155 -3.87 -14.00 -13.85
N SER A 156 -3.26 -14.54 -14.90
CA SER A 156 -2.30 -15.65 -14.81
C SER A 156 -1.01 -15.21 -14.10
N VAL A 157 -0.46 -14.05 -14.48
CA VAL A 157 0.77 -13.50 -13.89
C VAL A 157 0.55 -13.14 -12.42
N LEU A 158 -0.58 -12.51 -12.10
CA LEU A 158 -0.91 -12.17 -10.71
C LEU A 158 -1.06 -13.41 -9.83
N LYS A 159 -1.66 -14.48 -10.36
CA LYS A 159 -1.75 -15.76 -9.65
C LYS A 159 -0.36 -16.34 -9.38
N THR A 160 0.48 -16.44 -10.41
CA THR A 160 1.86 -16.95 -10.26
C THR A 160 2.67 -16.10 -9.28
N PHE A 161 2.53 -14.78 -9.34
CA PHE A 161 3.16 -13.86 -8.40
C PHE A 161 2.68 -14.11 -6.96
N SER A 162 1.37 -14.24 -6.75
CA SER A 162 0.79 -14.45 -5.42
C SER A 162 1.18 -15.81 -4.84
N ASP A 163 1.28 -16.85 -5.66
CA ASP A 163 1.75 -18.18 -5.25
C ASP A 163 3.24 -18.15 -4.87
N LYS A 164 4.08 -17.46 -5.67
CA LYS A 164 5.50 -17.28 -5.37
C LYS A 164 5.71 -16.47 -4.08
N ALA A 165 5.05 -15.33 -3.95
CA ALA A 165 5.09 -14.51 -2.74
C ALA A 165 4.57 -15.27 -1.52
N GLY A 166 3.54 -16.11 -1.69
CA GLY A 166 3.02 -16.96 -0.63
C GLY A 166 4.03 -17.97 -0.10
N ASN A 167 4.81 -18.59 -0.99
CA ASN A 167 5.87 -19.52 -0.62
C ASN A 167 7.09 -18.82 0.01
N GLU A 168 7.41 -17.60 -0.42
CA GLU A 168 8.55 -16.83 0.10
C GLU A 168 8.26 -16.19 1.48
N LEU A 169 7.01 -15.83 1.74
CA LEU A 169 6.60 -15.14 2.97
C LEU A 169 6.03 -16.08 4.03
N GLY A 170 5.46 -17.22 3.61
CA GLY A 170 5.04 -18.28 4.51
C GLY A 170 6.23 -19.00 5.15
N TYR A 171 6.00 -19.57 6.33
CA TYR A 171 7.00 -20.39 7.02
C TYR A 171 6.32 -21.57 7.72
N ALA A 172 6.97 -22.72 7.66
CA ALA A 172 6.47 -23.94 8.28
C ALA A 172 6.47 -23.83 9.81
N PRO A 173 5.56 -24.54 10.51
CA PRO A 173 5.65 -24.69 11.95
C PRO A 173 6.93 -25.45 12.34
N GLU A 174 7.46 -25.14 13.51
CA GLU A 174 8.53 -25.92 14.15
C GLU A 174 7.90 -26.82 15.21
N ASP A 175 8.09 -28.12 15.09
CA ASP A 175 7.59 -29.08 16.08
C ASP A 175 8.39 -29.04 17.38
N ALA A 176 7.72 -29.34 18.48
CA ALA A 176 8.40 -29.63 19.74
C ALA A 176 9.25 -30.89 19.60
N ARG A 177 10.42 -30.89 20.23
CA ARG A 177 11.30 -32.06 20.26
C ARG A 177 12.02 -32.19 21.58
N LEU A 178 12.30 -33.43 21.96
CA LEU A 178 13.21 -33.77 23.05
C LEU A 178 14.53 -34.22 22.44
N GLN A 179 15.63 -33.73 22.98
CA GLN A 179 16.99 -34.12 22.57
C GLN A 179 17.83 -34.36 23.81
N ILE A 180 18.65 -35.40 23.79
CA ILE A 180 19.66 -35.63 24.82
C ILE A 180 20.98 -35.06 24.33
N LYS A 181 21.55 -34.12 25.06
CA LYS A 181 22.84 -33.49 24.75
C LYS A 181 23.69 -33.43 26.01
N ASP A 182 24.93 -33.92 25.92
CA ASP A 182 25.90 -33.94 27.03
C ASP A 182 25.37 -34.58 28.32
N GLY A 183 24.51 -35.61 28.19
CA GLY A 183 23.92 -36.30 29.34
C GLY A 183 22.71 -35.61 29.97
N VAL A 184 22.22 -34.53 29.37
CA VAL A 184 21.07 -33.75 29.82
C VAL A 184 19.96 -33.81 28.77
N LEU A 185 18.72 -33.94 29.23
CA LEU A 185 17.54 -33.87 28.38
C LEU A 185 17.18 -32.39 28.13
N GLU A 186 17.31 -31.95 26.89
CA GLU A 186 16.88 -30.64 26.40
C GLU A 186 15.51 -30.76 25.71
N ALA A 187 14.59 -29.86 26.07
CA ALA A 187 13.28 -29.76 25.43
C ALA A 187 13.21 -28.48 24.60
N HIS A 188 13.02 -28.62 23.30
CA HIS A 188 12.72 -27.51 22.41
C HIS A 188 11.20 -27.37 22.28
N ARG A 189 10.69 -26.19 22.58
CA ARG A 189 9.28 -25.84 22.40
C ARG A 189 8.96 -25.61 20.92
N GLU A 190 7.74 -25.98 20.59
CA GLU A 190 7.12 -25.77 19.30
C GLU A 190 6.94 -24.28 18.96
N LYS A 191 6.88 -23.97 17.67
CA LYS A 191 6.49 -22.65 17.15
C LYS A 191 5.48 -22.80 16.04
N SER A 192 4.41 -22.01 16.10
CA SER A 192 3.40 -21.97 15.03
C SER A 192 3.98 -21.43 13.73
N GLY A 193 3.61 -22.06 12.63
CA GLY A 193 3.91 -21.61 11.27
C GLY A 193 2.84 -20.65 10.75
N ARG A 194 3.06 -20.14 9.53
CA ARG A 194 2.07 -19.36 8.79
C ARG A 194 2.03 -19.75 7.32
N THR A 195 0.81 -19.93 6.81
CA THR A 195 0.54 -20.10 5.38
C THR A 195 -0.18 -18.87 4.84
N VAL A 196 0.32 -18.35 3.72
CA VAL A 196 -0.29 -17.23 3.01
C VAL A 196 -1.53 -17.68 2.22
N GLU A 197 -2.57 -16.87 2.25
CA GLU A 197 -3.79 -17.09 1.47
C GLU A 197 -3.64 -16.43 0.10
N THR A 198 -3.08 -17.15 -0.88
CA THR A 198 -2.63 -16.57 -2.16
C THR A 198 -3.76 -15.97 -2.99
N THR A 199 -4.96 -16.56 -2.97
CA THR A 199 -6.15 -15.98 -3.63
C THR A 199 -6.55 -14.64 -3.02
N ARG A 200 -6.63 -14.56 -1.68
CA ARG A 200 -6.94 -13.29 -0.99
C ARG A 200 -5.84 -12.27 -1.22
N LEU A 201 -4.58 -12.70 -1.24
CA LEU A 201 -3.45 -11.82 -1.55
C LEU A 201 -3.62 -11.18 -2.93
N ALA A 202 -3.97 -11.97 -3.96
CA ALA A 202 -4.20 -11.47 -5.31
C ALA A 202 -5.35 -10.44 -5.35
N GLU A 203 -6.47 -10.71 -4.67
CA GLU A 203 -7.61 -9.79 -4.56
C GLU A 203 -7.20 -8.47 -3.89
N ARG A 204 -6.49 -8.56 -2.76
CA ARG A 204 -6.01 -7.40 -2.02
C ARG A 204 -5.03 -6.56 -2.81
N ILE A 205 -4.16 -7.16 -3.61
CA ILE A 205 -3.25 -6.43 -4.51
C ILE A 205 -4.06 -5.60 -5.52
N LYS A 206 -5.10 -6.18 -6.15
CA LYS A 206 -5.97 -5.44 -7.07
C LYS A 206 -6.68 -4.28 -6.39
N GLU A 207 -7.19 -4.49 -5.18
CA GLU A 207 -7.95 -3.47 -4.44
C GLU A 207 -7.13 -2.25 -4.05
N ILE A 208 -5.81 -2.36 -3.89
CA ILE A 208 -4.99 -1.26 -3.36
C ILE A 208 -3.96 -0.72 -4.34
N ALA A 209 -3.76 -1.38 -5.50
CA ALA A 209 -2.69 -1.03 -6.43
C ALA A 209 -2.99 0.29 -7.15
N ALA A 210 -2.21 1.32 -6.85
CA ALA A 210 -2.25 2.60 -7.55
C ALA A 210 -0.90 2.86 -8.24
N ALA A 211 -0.93 3.48 -9.42
CA ALA A 211 0.28 3.87 -10.15
C ALA A 211 0.76 5.27 -9.74
N ASP A 212 0.87 5.51 -8.43
CA ASP A 212 1.17 6.84 -7.86
C ASP A 212 2.67 7.09 -7.61
N GLY A 213 3.54 6.15 -8.00
CA GLY A 213 4.99 6.21 -7.80
C GLY A 213 5.45 5.95 -6.37
N ARG A 214 4.58 5.47 -5.48
CA ARG A 214 4.90 5.21 -4.07
C ARG A 214 5.06 3.73 -3.78
N THR A 215 5.59 3.45 -2.60
CA THR A 215 5.59 2.09 -2.05
C THR A 215 4.32 1.87 -1.24
N THR A 216 3.43 1.02 -1.74
CA THR A 216 2.21 0.62 -1.03
C THR A 216 2.51 -0.57 -0.14
N THR A 217 2.26 -0.43 1.17
CA THR A 217 2.44 -1.53 2.12
C THR A 217 1.15 -2.34 2.26
N LEU A 218 1.25 -3.65 2.05
CA LEU A 218 0.16 -4.60 2.20
C LEU A 218 0.51 -5.62 3.28
N THR A 219 -0.36 -5.72 4.29
CA THR A 219 -0.34 -6.83 5.22
C THR A 219 -0.87 -8.07 4.52
N VAL A 220 -0.06 -9.12 4.45
CA VAL A 220 -0.36 -10.34 3.71
C VAL A 220 -1.40 -11.18 4.46
N PRO A 221 -2.56 -11.47 3.83
CA PRO A 221 -3.55 -12.36 4.43
C PRO A 221 -2.94 -13.75 4.60
N SER A 222 -2.96 -14.24 5.84
CA SER A 222 -2.32 -15.49 6.22
C SER A 222 -3.06 -16.13 7.38
N ARG A 223 -2.92 -17.46 7.48
CA ARG A 223 -3.45 -18.27 8.58
C ARG A 223 -2.32 -18.90 9.37
N LEU A 224 -2.52 -19.02 10.69
CA LEU A 224 -1.62 -19.79 11.55
C LEU A 224 -1.74 -21.27 11.23
N VAL A 225 -0.60 -21.95 11.24
CA VAL A 225 -0.50 -23.41 11.12
C VAL A 225 0.07 -23.94 12.42
N ALA A 226 -0.68 -24.81 13.09
CA ALA A 226 -0.23 -25.45 14.30
C ALA A 226 0.92 -26.44 14.01
N PRO A 227 1.89 -26.57 14.91
CA PRO A 227 2.87 -27.65 14.87
C PRO A 227 2.17 -28.99 15.05
N ALA A 228 2.73 -30.04 14.45
CA ALA A 228 2.24 -31.40 14.56
C ALA A 228 2.48 -31.97 15.96
N THR A 229 3.63 -31.62 16.56
CA THR A 229 4.01 -32.05 17.91
C THR A 229 4.16 -30.85 18.84
N THR A 230 3.52 -30.90 20.01
CA THR A 230 3.60 -29.85 21.04
C THR A 230 4.40 -30.32 22.25
N ALA A 231 4.95 -29.39 23.03
CA ALA A 231 5.68 -29.73 24.26
C ALA A 231 4.79 -30.51 25.24
N ASP A 232 3.50 -30.17 25.30
CA ASP A 232 2.52 -30.86 26.12
C ASP A 232 2.36 -32.33 25.68
N SER A 233 2.36 -32.60 24.38
CA SER A 233 2.29 -33.98 23.85
C SER A 233 3.53 -34.83 24.18
N LEU A 234 4.67 -34.17 24.43
CA LEU A 234 5.94 -34.83 24.79
C LEU A 234 6.17 -34.91 26.31
N GLN A 235 5.27 -34.38 27.13
CA GLN A 235 5.49 -34.26 28.56
C GLN A 235 5.63 -35.62 29.26
N GLU A 236 4.83 -36.62 28.88
CA GLU A 236 4.94 -37.97 29.44
C GLU A 236 6.28 -38.62 29.10
N VAL A 237 6.71 -38.53 27.84
CA VAL A 237 7.98 -39.06 27.35
C VAL A 237 9.15 -38.37 28.05
N ARG A 238 9.06 -37.06 28.25
CA ARG A 238 10.04 -36.27 28.99
C ARG A 238 10.20 -36.78 30.42
N VAL A 239 9.09 -36.96 31.15
CA VAL A 239 9.12 -37.46 32.53
C VAL A 239 9.70 -38.88 32.60
N GLN A 240 9.40 -39.73 31.62
CA GLN A 240 9.99 -41.08 31.54
C GLN A 240 11.51 -41.02 31.30
N ALA A 241 11.96 -40.19 30.37
CA ALA A 241 13.39 -40.00 30.07
C ALA A 241 14.16 -39.43 31.27
N GLU A 242 13.62 -38.41 31.95
CA GLU A 242 14.23 -37.83 33.15
C GLU A 242 14.33 -38.85 34.29
N ARG A 243 13.30 -39.68 34.49
CA ARG A 243 13.34 -40.78 35.46
C ARG A 243 14.40 -41.81 35.09
N ALA A 244 14.48 -42.23 33.83
CA ALA A 244 15.46 -43.21 33.37
C ALA A 244 16.90 -42.70 33.60
N LEU A 245 17.17 -41.43 33.29
CA LEU A 245 18.46 -40.78 33.56
C LEU A 245 18.78 -40.64 35.06
N ALA A 246 17.77 -40.55 35.92
CA ALA A 246 17.95 -40.42 37.37
C ALA A 246 18.27 -41.75 38.08
N ILE A 247 17.99 -42.91 37.47
CA ILE A 247 18.22 -44.22 38.10
C ILE A 247 19.73 -44.49 38.24
N PRO A 248 20.28 -44.59 39.47
CA PRO A 248 21.68 -44.93 39.66
C PRO A 248 21.90 -46.38 39.21
N LEU A 249 22.78 -46.57 38.23
CA LEU A 249 23.15 -47.88 37.70
C LEU A 249 24.52 -48.26 38.23
N THR A 250 24.63 -49.48 38.72
CA THR A 250 25.91 -50.05 39.14
C THR A 250 26.13 -51.33 38.35
N LEU A 251 27.16 -51.34 37.51
CA LEU A 251 27.51 -52.48 36.68
C LEU A 251 28.62 -53.27 37.36
N THR A 252 28.45 -54.58 37.44
CA THR A 252 29.48 -55.49 37.97
C THR A 252 29.96 -56.40 36.84
N ALA A 253 31.23 -56.27 36.46
CA ALA A 253 31.88 -57.11 35.46
C ALA A 253 33.25 -57.53 35.98
N ASP A 254 33.60 -58.82 35.84
CA ASP A 254 34.87 -59.41 36.32
C ASP A 254 35.21 -59.05 37.79
N GLY A 255 34.19 -59.02 38.66
CA GLY A 255 34.35 -58.72 40.08
C GLY A 255 34.63 -57.25 40.41
N LYS A 256 34.57 -56.34 39.42
CA LYS A 256 34.71 -54.89 39.60
C LYS A 256 33.36 -54.20 39.42
N THR A 257 33.10 -53.23 40.29
CA THR A 257 31.88 -52.43 40.30
C THR A 257 32.17 -51.07 39.68
N PHE A 258 31.41 -50.68 38.65
CA PHE A 258 31.50 -49.38 37.99
C PHE A 258 30.14 -48.66 38.02
N THR A 259 30.16 -47.36 38.28
CA THR A 259 28.97 -46.50 38.23
C THR A 259 29.10 -45.59 37.01
N PRO A 260 28.30 -45.79 35.96
CA PRO A 260 28.38 -44.98 34.75
C PRO A 260 27.97 -43.54 35.01
N SER A 261 28.67 -42.62 34.39
CA SER A 261 28.36 -41.19 34.42
C SER A 261 26.98 -40.90 33.79
N SER A 262 26.44 -39.70 34.03
CA SER A 262 25.18 -39.28 33.39
C SER A 262 25.27 -39.31 31.86
N ALA A 263 26.41 -38.91 31.30
CA ALA A 263 26.65 -38.93 29.86
C ALA A 263 26.66 -40.36 29.29
N GLU A 264 27.29 -41.31 29.98
CA GLU A 264 27.29 -42.72 29.58
C GLU A 264 25.89 -43.33 29.67
N ARG A 265 25.13 -43.07 30.73
CA ARG A 265 23.74 -43.55 30.85
C ARG A 265 22.83 -42.96 29.77
N ALA A 266 23.02 -41.70 29.45
CA ALA A 266 22.26 -41.02 28.41
C ALA A 266 22.58 -41.54 27.01
N SER A 267 23.81 -42.03 26.77
CA SER A 267 24.19 -42.67 25.50
C SER A 267 23.46 -43.98 25.21
N TRP A 268 22.87 -44.59 26.25
CA TRP A 268 22.08 -45.82 26.12
C TRP A 268 20.59 -45.56 25.86
N LEU A 269 20.13 -44.32 26.02
CA LEU A 269 18.75 -43.96 25.72
C LEU A 269 18.63 -43.53 24.26
N LEU A 270 17.78 -44.23 23.51
CA LEU A 270 17.43 -43.85 22.14
C LEU A 270 16.01 -43.29 22.14
N LEU A 271 15.86 -42.04 21.71
CA LEU A 271 14.56 -41.46 21.37
C LEU A 271 14.23 -41.87 19.94
N GLY A 272 13.21 -42.70 19.75
CA GLY A 272 12.80 -43.21 18.43
C GLY A 272 11.36 -42.85 18.08
N GLU A 273 10.96 -43.01 16.83
CA GLU A 273 9.56 -42.97 16.42
C GLU A 273 8.90 -44.35 16.59
N GLY A 274 7.82 -44.41 17.35
CA GLY A 274 6.90 -45.54 17.49
C GLY A 274 5.86 -45.61 16.37
N GLU A 275 5.01 -46.64 16.38
CA GLU A 275 3.93 -46.77 15.40
C GLU A 275 3.00 -45.54 15.44
N GLY A 276 2.82 -44.89 14.28
CA GLY A 276 1.98 -43.70 14.15
C GLY A 276 2.69 -42.35 14.36
N GLY A 277 4.03 -42.31 14.38
CA GLY A 277 4.80 -41.06 14.41
C GLY A 277 4.93 -40.42 15.80
N LYS A 278 4.66 -41.18 16.86
CA LYS A 278 4.85 -40.72 18.25
C LYS A 278 6.29 -40.97 18.70
N THR A 279 6.89 -40.00 19.39
CA THR A 279 8.22 -40.18 20.00
C THR A 279 8.11 -41.13 21.20
N GLU A 280 8.92 -42.19 21.21
CA GLU A 280 8.99 -43.20 22.27
C GLU A 280 10.43 -43.34 22.80
N LEU A 281 10.55 -43.68 24.07
CA LEU A 281 11.84 -44.01 24.70
C LEU A 281 12.16 -45.49 24.45
N ARG A 282 13.33 -45.77 23.87
CA ARG A 282 13.86 -47.13 23.70
C ARG A 282 15.16 -47.30 24.48
N PHE A 283 15.36 -48.52 24.97
CA PHE A 283 16.53 -48.97 25.73
C PHE A 283 17.39 -49.91 24.87
#